data_AF-A0A1D6KCJ3-F1
#
_entry.id   AF-A0A1D6KCJ3-F1
#
_cell.length_a   1.000
_cell.length_b   1.000
_cell.length_c   1.000
_cell.angle_alpha   90.00
_cell.angle_beta   90.00
_cell.angle_gamma   90.00
#
_symmetry.space_group_name_H-M   'P 1'
#
loop_
_entity.id
_entity.type
_entity.pdbx_description
1 polymer ?
#
loop_
_entity_poly.entity_id
_entity_poly.type
_entity_poly.pdbx_seq_one_letter_code
_entity_poly.pdbx_strand_id
1 'polypeptide(L)'
;MKCDDDTFVRVDVILRHIKLNNGDKPLYMGNLNLLHRPLRTGKCAVTNEEWTEDIYPPYANGPGYLISGDIAKFIVSQHANRSLRLFKMEDVSMGLWVEKFNATKPVQYSHS
;
A
#
# COMPACT_ATOMS: atom_id res chain seq x y z
N MET A 1 -7.10 -4.09 -7.83
CA MET A 1 -6.55 -2.79 -8.23
C MET A 1 -7.35 -1.72 -7.54
N LYS A 2 -6.70 -0.73 -6.93
CA LYS A 2 -7.32 0.53 -6.50
C LYS A 2 -6.82 1.61 -7.44
N CYS A 3 -7.71 2.45 -7.93
CA CYS A 3 -7.39 3.67 -8.67
C CYS A 3 -8.38 4.77 -8.29
N ASP A 4 -7.95 6.00 -8.48
CA ASP A 4 -8.83 7.17 -8.34
C ASP A 4 -9.72 7.31 -9.58
N ASP A 5 -10.83 8.05 -9.46
CA ASP A 5 -11.81 8.20 -10.53
C ASP A 5 -11.35 9.12 -11.68
N ASP A 6 -10.29 9.89 -11.45
CA ASP A 6 -9.62 10.74 -12.42
C ASP A 6 -8.40 10.06 -13.10
N THR A 7 -8.25 8.75 -12.94
CA THR A 7 -7.09 7.99 -13.43
C THR A 7 -7.40 7.16 -14.66
N PHE A 8 -6.61 7.33 -15.73
CA PHE A 8 -6.62 6.44 -16.89
C PHE A 8 -5.69 5.23 -16.70
N VAL A 9 -6.23 4.02 -16.85
CA VAL A 9 -5.48 2.78 -16.59
C VAL A 9 -5.27 1.96 -17.85
N ARG A 10 -4.00 1.65 -18.17
CA ARG A 10 -3.62 0.71 -19.22
C ARG A 10 -3.65 -0.73 -18.73
N VAL A 11 -4.85 -1.30 -18.67
CA VAL A 11 -5.10 -2.67 -18.18
C VAL A 11 -4.31 -3.72 -18.96
N ASP A 12 -4.11 -3.52 -20.28
CA ASP A 12 -3.34 -4.42 -21.13
C ASP A 12 -1.87 -4.53 -20.69
N VAL A 13 -1.26 -3.41 -20.28
CA VAL A 13 0.11 -3.35 -19.79
C VAL A 13 0.21 -4.01 -18.42
N ILE A 14 -0.75 -3.73 -17.53
CA ILE A 14 -0.82 -4.35 -16.20
C ILE A 14 -0.91 -5.86 -16.31
N LEU A 15 -1.81 -6.39 -17.15
CA LEU A 15 -1.98 -7.83 -17.34
C LEU A 15 -0.71 -8.49 -17.89
N ARG A 16 -0.01 -7.83 -18.82
CA ARG A 16 1.28 -8.32 -19.32
C ARG A 16 2.33 -8.35 -18.21
N HIS A 17 2.40 -7.30 -17.40
CA HIS A 17 3.35 -7.21 -16.30
C HIS A 17 3.09 -8.29 -15.24
N ILE A 18 1.84 -8.53 -14.86
CA ILE A 18 1.46 -9.60 -13.91
C ILE A 18 1.86 -10.97 -14.47
N LYS A 19 1.58 -11.24 -15.76
CA LYS A 19 1.94 -12.52 -16.40
C LYS A 19 3.45 -12.76 -16.45
N LEU A 20 4.25 -11.71 -16.68
CA LEU A 20 5.71 -11.82 -16.70
C LEU A 20 6.30 -11.98 -15.30
N ASN A 21 5.64 -11.41 -14.28
CA ASN A 21 6.05 -11.46 -12.89
C ASN A 21 5.23 -12.47 -12.09
N ASN A 22 4.80 -13.57 -12.71
CA ASN A 22 3.90 -14.57 -12.13
C ASN A 22 4.62 -15.44 -11.09
N GLY A 23 5.10 -14.82 -10.02
CA GLY A 23 5.73 -15.48 -8.89
C GLY A 23 4.70 -15.94 -7.86
N ASP A 24 5.07 -16.92 -7.04
CA ASP A 24 4.22 -17.46 -5.96
C ASP A 24 4.02 -16.51 -4.76
N LYS A 25 4.64 -15.33 -4.83
CA LYS A 25 4.63 -14.33 -3.76
C LYS A 25 3.47 -13.35 -3.93
N PRO A 26 2.77 -12.99 -2.85
CA PRO A 26 1.80 -11.90 -2.85
C PRO A 26 2.44 -10.61 -3.34
N LEU A 27 1.81 -9.96 -4.31
CA LEU A 27 2.30 -8.74 -4.96
C LEU A 27 1.68 -7.48 -4.34
N TYR A 28 2.51 -6.47 -4.07
CA TYR A 28 2.10 -5.08 -3.87
C TYR A 28 2.90 -4.18 -4.83
N MET A 29 2.21 -3.55 -5.78
CA MET A 29 2.82 -2.83 -6.88
C MET A 29 2.22 -1.44 -7.07
N GLY A 30 3.05 -0.45 -7.33
CA GLY A 30 2.66 0.93 -7.64
C GLY A 30 3.86 1.87 -7.50
N ASN A 31 3.60 3.17 -7.39
CA ASN A 31 4.64 4.16 -7.13
C ASN A 31 5.04 4.12 -5.64
N LEU A 32 5.96 3.22 -5.29
CA LEU A 32 6.35 2.96 -3.90
C LEU A 32 7.23 4.06 -3.29
N ASN A 33 6.81 4.55 -2.12
CA ASN A 33 7.61 5.33 -1.19
C ASN A 33 8.19 4.40 -0.11
N LEU A 34 9.52 4.32 0.01
CA LEU A 34 10.19 3.39 0.93
C LEU A 34 10.71 4.05 2.22
N LEU A 35 10.99 5.36 2.18
CA LEU A 35 11.64 6.10 3.27
C LEU A 35 10.98 7.48 3.48
N HIS A 36 9.69 7.57 3.19
CA HIS A 36 8.98 8.84 3.30
C HIS A 36 8.81 9.24 4.76
N ARG A 37 9.32 10.43 5.10
CA ARG A 37 9.21 11.02 6.43
C ARG A 37 7.91 11.85 6.54
N PRO A 38 7.17 11.76 7.65
CA PRO A 38 6.02 12.61 7.90
C PRO A 38 6.39 14.10 7.81
N LEU A 39 5.69 14.86 6.97
CA LEU A 39 5.79 16.31 6.98
C LEU A 39 5.27 16.83 8.32
N ARG A 40 6.04 17.66 9.02
CA ARG A 40 5.61 18.25 10.30
C ARG A 40 4.93 19.61 10.16
N THR A 41 4.88 20.15 8.95
CA THR A 41 4.25 21.44 8.60
C THR A 41 3.53 21.35 7.25
N GLY A 42 2.60 22.28 7.00
CA GLY A 42 1.81 22.35 5.77
C GLY A 42 0.46 21.62 5.83
N LYS A 43 -0.24 21.54 4.68
CA LYS A 43 -1.61 21.02 4.57
C LYS A 43 -1.74 19.56 5.04
N CYS A 44 -0.72 18.75 4.77
CA CYS A 44 -0.68 17.33 5.11
C CYS A 44 0.23 17.06 6.33
N ALA A 45 0.42 18.07 7.19
CA ALA A 45 1.26 17.93 8.37
C ALA A 45 0.76 16.81 9.29
N VAL A 46 1.68 16.07 9.87
CA VAL A 46 1.44 14.98 10.82
C VAL A 46 2.18 15.32 12.11
N THR A 47 1.44 15.39 13.21
CA THR A 47 2.04 15.72 14.51
C THR A 47 2.83 14.54 15.05
N ASN A 48 3.72 14.78 16.02
CA ASN A 48 4.48 13.69 16.65
C ASN A 48 3.57 12.75 17.44
N GLU A 49 2.43 13.24 17.93
CA GLU A 49 1.41 12.43 18.61
C GLU A 49 0.68 11.51 17.63
N GLU A 50 0.41 11.97 16.40
CA GLU A 50 -0.22 11.15 15.35
C GLU A 50 0.73 10.08 14.79
N TRP A 51 2.02 10.41 14.68
CA TRP A 51 3.06 9.53 14.17
C TRP A 51 4.40 9.82 14.82
N THR A 52 4.78 8.94 15.74
CA THR A 52 5.98 9.07 16.57
C THR A 52 7.27 8.72 15.82
N GLU A 53 7.18 7.83 14.85
CA GLU A 53 8.32 7.32 14.11
C GLU A 53 8.80 8.33 13.05
N ASP A 54 10.06 8.18 12.63
CA ASP A 54 10.65 9.08 11.64
C ASP A 54 10.18 8.83 10.21
N ILE A 55 9.72 7.61 9.92
CA ILE A 55 9.50 7.09 8.57
C ILE A 55 8.19 6.29 8.55
N TYR A 56 7.41 6.42 7.47
CA TYR A 56 6.27 5.56 7.17
C TYR A 56 6.71 4.18 6.66
N PRO A 57 5.93 3.12 6.88
CA PRO A 57 6.19 1.84 6.22
C PRO A 57 6.15 1.98 4.69
N PRO A 58 6.78 1.09 3.92
CA PRO A 58 6.67 1.08 2.47
C PRO A 58 5.22 1.10 2.00
N TYR A 59 4.89 2.07 1.15
CA TYR A 59 3.52 2.22 0.65
C TYR A 59 3.49 2.74 -0.79
N ALA A 60 2.49 2.31 -1.58
CA ALA A 60 2.27 2.85 -2.92
C ALA A 60 1.49 4.16 -2.82
N ASN A 61 1.99 5.20 -3.48
CA ASN A 61 1.43 6.55 -3.46
C ASN A 61 0.82 6.91 -4.81
N GLY A 62 -0.22 7.73 -4.78
CA GLY A 62 -0.77 8.40 -5.95
C GLY A 62 -1.93 7.65 -6.59
N PRO A 63 -2.14 7.79 -7.91
CA PRO A 63 -3.43 7.57 -8.55
C PRO A 63 -3.90 6.11 -8.57
N GLY A 64 -3.04 5.15 -8.21
CA GLY A 64 -3.44 3.75 -8.10
C GLY A 64 -2.31 2.78 -7.80
N TYR A 65 -2.72 1.59 -7.38
CA TYR A 65 -1.83 0.48 -7.07
C TYR A 65 -2.53 -0.88 -7.21
N LEU A 66 -1.72 -1.92 -7.27
CA LEU A 66 -2.14 -3.31 -7.37
C LEU A 66 -1.75 -4.06 -6.10
N ILE A 67 -2.70 -4.80 -5.56
CA ILE A 67 -2.47 -5.78 -4.51
C ILE A 67 -2.96 -7.14 -4.99
N SER A 68 -2.25 -8.19 -4.61
CA SER A 68 -2.69 -9.56 -4.81
C SER A 68 -3.93 -9.90 -3.98
N GLY A 69 -4.67 -10.92 -4.40
CA GLY A 69 -5.89 -11.37 -3.73
C GLY A 69 -5.67 -11.82 -2.29
N ASP A 70 -4.50 -12.39 -1.97
CA ASP A 70 -4.14 -12.83 -0.62
C ASP A 70 -4.08 -11.64 0.36
N ILE A 71 -3.43 -10.55 -0.05
CA ILE A 71 -3.36 -9.29 0.71
C ILE A 71 -4.77 -8.72 0.92
N ALA A 72 -5.59 -8.67 -0.14
CA ALA A 72 -6.95 -8.15 -0.05
C ALA A 72 -7.83 -8.95 0.93
N LYS A 73 -7.78 -10.29 0.86
CA LYS A 73 -8.51 -11.18 1.78
C LYS A 73 -8.05 -11.00 3.23
N PHE A 74 -6.74 -10.86 3.45
CA PHE A 74 -6.20 -10.58 4.78
C PHE A 74 -6.74 -9.26 5.33
N ILE A 75 -6.70 -8.18 4.54
CA ILE A 75 -7.20 -6.86 4.95
C ILE A 75 -8.69 -6.95 5.34
N VAL A 76 -9.53 -7.58 4.52
CA VAL A 76 -10.96 -7.76 4.83
C VAL A 76 -11.17 -8.52 6.15
N SER A 77 -10.44 -9.60 6.37
CA SER A 77 -10.49 -10.39 7.61
C SER A 77 -10.06 -9.57 8.84
N GLN A 78 -8.94 -8.85 8.74
CA GLN A 78 -8.44 -8.01 9.83
C GLN A 78 -9.36 -6.81 10.11
N HIS A 79 -9.97 -6.24 9.06
CA HIS A 79 -10.93 -5.14 9.20
C HIS A 79 -12.19 -5.59 9.96
N ALA A 80 -12.74 -6.77 9.64
CA ALA A 80 -13.87 -7.35 10.36
C ALA A 80 -13.57 -7.50 11.87
N ASN A 81 -12.31 -7.81 12.20
CA ASN A 81 -11.83 -7.93 13.57
C ASN A 81 -11.40 -6.59 14.20
N ARG A 82 -11.60 -5.45 13.52
CA ARG A 82 -11.18 -4.10 13.96
C ARG A 82 -9.71 -4.01 14.37
N SER A 83 -8.85 -4.81 13.74
CA SER A 83 -7.43 -4.95 14.12
C SER A 83 -6.46 -4.15 13.22
N LEU A 84 -7.01 -3.35 12.30
CA LEU A 84 -6.25 -2.51 11.38
C LEU A 84 -6.18 -1.08 11.92
N ARG A 85 -4.96 -0.54 12.01
CA ARG A 85 -4.72 0.88 12.29
C ARG A 85 -5.14 1.67 11.06
N LEU A 86 -6.08 2.59 11.23
CA LEU A 86 -6.42 3.59 10.22
C LEU A 86 -5.54 4.83 10.42
N PHE A 87 -5.20 5.48 9.33
CA PHE A 87 -4.49 6.74 9.32
C PHE A 87 -5.12 7.69 8.30
N LYS A 88 -4.95 9.00 8.52
CA LYS A 88 -5.61 10.03 7.70
C LYS A 88 -5.22 10.01 6.21
N MET A 89 -4.05 9.47 5.90
CA MET A 89 -3.64 9.16 4.53
C MET A 89 -3.95 7.68 4.27
N GLU A 90 -4.82 7.38 3.32
CA GLU A 90 -5.27 6.02 3.06
C GLU A 90 -4.15 5.16 2.48
N ASP A 91 -3.32 5.74 1.62
CA ASP A 91 -2.14 5.09 1.05
C ASP A 91 -1.15 4.62 2.13
N VAL A 92 -0.94 5.44 3.17
CA VAL A 92 -0.12 5.06 4.34
C VAL A 92 -0.81 3.96 5.15
N SER A 93 -2.14 4.02 5.30
CA SER A 93 -2.90 2.94 5.95
C SER A 93 -2.73 1.62 5.20
N MET A 94 -2.79 1.64 3.87
CA MET A 94 -2.52 0.47 3.04
C MET A 94 -1.10 -0.07 3.25
N GLY A 95 -0.09 0.81 3.33
CA GLY A 95 1.28 0.43 3.69
C GLY A 95 1.37 -0.32 5.01
N LEU A 96 0.74 0.21 6.06
CA LEU A 96 0.66 -0.44 7.38
C LEU A 96 0.02 -1.84 7.31
N TRP A 97 -1.06 -1.99 6.54
CA TRP A 97 -1.77 -3.26 6.48
C TRP A 97 -0.98 -4.31 5.69
N VAL A 98 -0.29 -3.89 4.63
CA VAL A 98 0.58 -4.78 3.85
C VAL A 98 1.82 -5.16 4.66
N GLU A 99 2.40 -4.25 5.44
CA GLU A 99 3.51 -4.56 6.35
C GLU A 99 3.08 -5.60 7.40
N LYS A 100 1.88 -5.44 7.98
CA LYS A 100 1.30 -6.43 8.90
C LYS A 100 1.12 -7.80 8.23
N PHE A 101 0.65 -7.82 6.97
CA PHE A 101 0.53 -9.07 6.20
C PHE A 101 1.89 -9.69 5.89
N ASN A 102 2.91 -8.87 5.59
CA ASN A 102 4.26 -9.30 5.24
C ASN A 102 4.93 -10.12 6.36
N ALA A 103 4.54 -9.89 7.61
CA ALA A 103 4.96 -10.72 8.75
C ALA A 103 4.44 -12.16 8.69
N THR A 104 3.39 -12.43 7.90
CA THR A 104 2.77 -13.76 7.72
C THR A 104 3.26 -14.48 6.47
N LYS A 105 3.36 -13.76 5.34
CA LYS A 105 3.81 -14.28 4.06
C LYS A 105 4.61 -13.18 3.35
N PRO A 106 5.86 -13.44 2.92
CA PRO A 106 6.71 -12.43 2.29
C PRO A 106 6.06 -11.81 1.05
N VAL A 107 5.89 -10.49 1.08
CA VAL A 107 5.32 -9.67 0.00
C VAL A 107 6.42 -9.29 -0.98
N GLN A 108 6.11 -9.44 -2.27
CA GLN A 108 6.88 -8.85 -3.34
C GLN A 108 6.42 -7.41 -3.56
N TYR A 109 7.31 -6.47 -3.25
CA TYR A 109 7.13 -5.05 -3.56
C TYR A 109 7.66 -4.76 -4.96
N SER A 110 6.88 -4.10 -5.80
CA SER A 110 7.27 -3.72 -7.16
C SER A 110 7.01 -2.24 -7.40
N HIS A 111 8.08 -1.47 -7.62
CA HIS A 111 7.99 -0.05 -7.97
C HIS A 111 7.76 0.08 -9.48
N SER A 112 6.81 0.92 -9.89
CA SER A 112 6.45 1.19 -11.28
C SER A 112 5.97 2.62 -11.48
#